data_AF-W7WDJ2-F1
#
_entry.id   AF-W7WDJ2-F1
#
_cell.length_a   1.000
_cell.length_b   1.000
_cell.length_c   1.000
_cell.angle_alpha   90.00
_cell.angle_beta   90.00
_cell.angle_gamma   90.00
#
_symmetry.space_group_name_H-M   'P 1'
#
loop_
_entity.id
_entity.type
_entity.pdbx_description
1 polymer ?
#
loop_
_entity_poly.entity_id
_entity_poly.type
_entity_poly.pdbx_seq_one_letter_code
_entity_poly.pdbx_strand_id
1 'polypeptide(L)'
;MSWLHGHFSRDLAIHAILGFDPARDNGRELWLAHGYVLERGKVFGLKAGAGQTVRKQERYPETIALRLTDSADRVWEMNGRTLTTMPWVYVPNSIGFNTLSEWTCGTQRGYGEVMDFIELPVLNALNSSSSTLRPSKPL
;
A
#
# COMPACT_ATOMS: atom_id res chain seq x y z
N MET A 1 -1.70 0.76 -8.86
CA MET A 1 -0.85 1.70 -8.08
C MET A 1 -1.31 1.66 -6.64
N SER A 2 -0.39 1.65 -5.67
CA SER A 2 -0.69 1.71 -4.24
C SER A 2 -0.26 3.08 -3.71
N TRP A 3 -1.20 3.89 -3.22
CA TRP A 3 -0.87 5.10 -2.46
C TRP A 3 -1.07 4.80 -0.98
N LEU A 4 -0.10 5.14 -0.13
CA LEU A 4 -0.19 4.89 1.30
C LEU A 4 0.48 5.96 2.13
N HIS A 5 0.03 6.06 3.37
CA HIS A 5 0.72 6.83 4.39
C HIS A 5 0.63 6.15 5.76
N GLY A 6 1.62 6.41 6.60
CA GLY A 6 1.64 6.03 8.01
C GLY A 6 2.03 7.24 8.86
N HIS A 7 1.17 7.61 9.81
CA HIS A 7 1.43 8.69 10.78
C HIS A 7 1.69 8.06 12.14
N PHE A 8 2.93 8.21 12.63
CA PHE A 8 3.45 7.49 13.79
C PHE A 8 3.50 8.35 15.05
N SER A 9 3.73 9.64 14.88
CA SER A 9 3.75 10.63 15.96
C SER A 9 3.54 12.03 15.38
N ARG A 10 3.60 13.06 16.24
CA ARG A 10 3.63 14.47 15.78
C ARG A 10 4.86 14.77 14.91
N ASP A 11 5.92 13.99 15.08
CA ASP A 11 7.22 14.22 14.48
C ASP A 11 7.57 13.24 13.38
N LEU A 12 6.73 12.24 13.08
CA LEU A 12 7.01 11.26 12.04
C LEU A 12 5.77 10.86 11.24
N ALA A 13 5.83 11.09 9.93
CA ALA A 13 4.93 10.50 8.95
C ALA A 13 5.71 10.04 7.71
N ILE A 14 5.25 8.97 7.08
CA ILE A 14 5.85 8.44 5.85
C ILE A 14 4.73 8.30 4.82
N HIS A 15 4.95 8.84 3.62
CA HIS A 15 4.02 8.81 2.49
C HIS A 15 4.72 8.15 1.31
N ALA A 16 4.05 7.22 0.64
CA ALA A 16 4.60 6.53 -0.51
C ALA A 16 3.55 6.23 -1.58
N ILE A 17 3.99 6.29 -2.84
CA ILE A 17 3.34 5.67 -3.98
C ILE A 17 4.22 4.54 -4.46
N LEU A 18 3.61 3.37 -4.57
CA LEU A 18 4.24 2.14 -5.01
C LEU A 18 3.53 1.61 -6.26
N GLY A 19 4.30 1.09 -7.20
CA GLY A 19 3.78 0.25 -8.28
C GLY A 19 3.63 -1.20 -7.81
N PHE A 20 2.71 -1.92 -8.44
CA PHE A 20 2.53 -3.36 -8.31
C PHE A 20 1.86 -3.90 -9.58
N ASP A 21 2.04 -5.19 -9.87
CA ASP A 21 1.36 -5.88 -10.98
C ASP A 21 0.26 -6.82 -10.43
N PRO A 22 -1.03 -6.46 -10.54
CA PRO A 22 -2.12 -7.27 -9.97
C PRO A 22 -2.29 -8.64 -10.65
N ALA A 23 -1.70 -8.86 -11.83
CA ALA A 23 -1.72 -10.16 -12.50
C ALA A 23 -0.67 -11.14 -11.93
N ARG A 24 0.35 -10.63 -11.21
CA ARG A 24 1.41 -11.43 -10.61
C ARG A 24 1.20 -11.58 -9.12
N ASP A 25 0.79 -12.79 -8.71
CA ASP A 25 0.53 -13.12 -7.30
C ASP A 25 -0.30 -12.05 -6.58
N ASN A 26 -1.36 -11.58 -7.23
CA ASN A 26 -2.25 -10.55 -6.72
C ASN A 26 -1.53 -9.22 -6.33
N GLY A 27 -0.50 -8.83 -7.09
CA GLY A 27 0.26 -7.61 -6.82
C GLY A 27 1.22 -7.72 -5.64
N ARG A 28 1.71 -8.93 -5.33
CA ARG A 28 2.51 -9.16 -4.12
C ARG A 28 3.72 -8.23 -4.03
N GLU A 29 4.51 -8.16 -5.09
CA GLU A 29 5.72 -7.32 -5.10
C GLU A 29 5.37 -5.85 -5.35
N LEU A 30 5.96 -4.98 -4.53
CA LEU A 30 5.84 -3.53 -4.62
C LEU A 30 7.18 -2.90 -4.97
N TRP A 31 7.15 -1.85 -5.80
CA TRP A 31 8.33 -1.03 -6.10
C TRP A 31 8.02 0.45 -5.93
N LEU A 32 9.00 1.22 -5.48
CA LEU A 32 8.83 2.66 -5.29
C LEU A 32 8.61 3.39 -6.63
N ALA A 33 7.55 4.20 -6.68
CA ALA A 33 7.40 5.24 -7.70
C ALA A 33 7.90 6.58 -7.15
N HIS A 34 7.37 7.02 -6.00
CA HIS A 34 7.79 8.24 -5.32
C HIS A 34 7.26 8.27 -3.89
N GLY A 35 7.77 9.18 -3.06
CA GLY A 35 7.29 9.37 -1.71
C GLY A 35 8.23 10.22 -0.87
N TYR A 36 7.92 10.38 0.39
CA TYR A 36 8.75 11.13 1.32
C TYR A 36 8.55 10.69 2.78
N VAL A 37 9.56 10.97 3.59
CA VAL A 37 9.51 10.94 5.05
C VAL A 37 9.41 12.37 5.55
N LEU A 38 8.39 12.66 6.37
CA LEU A 38 8.30 13.88 7.15
C LEU A 38 8.79 13.57 8.56
N GLU A 39 9.93 14.13 8.94
CA GLU A 39 10.51 13.96 10.27
C GLU A 39 10.79 15.33 10.90
N ARG A 40 10.19 15.62 12.07
CA ARG A 40 10.34 16.89 12.82
C ARG A 40 10.17 18.13 11.93
N GLY A 41 9.13 18.12 11.09
CA GLY A 41 8.82 19.22 10.16
C GLY A 41 9.70 19.30 8.91
N LYS A 42 10.67 18.39 8.73
CA LYS A 42 11.53 18.34 7.54
C LYS A 42 11.15 17.18 6.62
N VAL A 43 11.11 17.46 5.32
CA VAL A 43 10.80 16.48 4.27
C VAL A 43 12.08 15.88 3.70
N PHE A 44 12.11 14.55 3.59
CA PHE A 44 13.16 13.77 2.96
C PHE A 44 12.53 12.90 1.86
N GLY A 45 12.85 13.16 0.60
CA GLY A 45 12.31 12.38 -0.52
C GLY A 45 12.79 10.93 -0.48
N LEU A 46 11.93 9.99 -0.83
CA LEU A 46 12.32 8.58 -0.99
C LEU A 46 13.05 8.40 -2.32
N LYS A 47 14.23 7.78 -2.28
CA LYS A 47 15.06 7.51 -3.47
C LYS A 47 15.09 6.05 -3.90
N ALA A 48 14.71 5.14 -3.00
CA ALA A 48 14.55 3.73 -3.30
C ALA A 48 13.51 3.10 -2.37
N GLY A 49 12.86 2.04 -2.82
CA GLY A 49 11.93 1.31 -1.97
C GLY A 49 11.38 0.07 -2.66
N ALA A 50 11.15 -0.96 -1.85
CA ALA A 50 10.52 -2.21 -2.26
C ALA A 50 9.70 -2.76 -1.09
N GLY A 51 8.84 -3.72 -1.38
CA GLY A 51 8.07 -4.38 -0.34
C GLY A 51 7.18 -5.49 -0.87
N GLN A 52 6.46 -6.12 0.04
CA GLN A 52 5.48 -7.14 -0.26
C GLN A 52 4.14 -6.82 0.39
N THR A 53 3.07 -7.15 -0.31
CA THR A 53 1.70 -7.13 0.22
C THR A 53 1.06 -8.50 0.08
N VAL A 54 0.35 -8.93 1.12
CA VAL A 54 -0.54 -10.09 1.06
C VAL A 54 -1.97 -9.62 0.85
N ARG A 55 -2.65 -10.18 -0.17
CA ARG A 55 -4.05 -9.91 -0.52
C ARG A 55 -4.80 -11.23 -0.68
N LYS A 56 -5.40 -11.77 0.39
CA LYS A 56 -6.08 -13.07 0.35
C LYS A 56 -7.52 -12.93 -0.12
N GLN A 57 -8.21 -11.90 0.34
CA GLN A 57 -9.56 -11.56 -0.10
C GLN A 57 -9.56 -10.45 -1.15
N GLU A 58 -10.36 -10.65 -2.20
CA GLU A 58 -10.46 -9.72 -3.34
C GLU A 58 -9.10 -9.15 -3.78
N ARG A 59 -8.89 -7.85 -3.54
CA ARG A 59 -7.66 -7.10 -3.83
C ARG A 59 -7.32 -6.14 -2.69
N TYR A 60 -7.86 -6.36 -1.49
CA TYR A 60 -7.51 -5.52 -0.35
C TYR A 60 -6.13 -5.92 0.19
N PRO A 61 -5.25 -4.94 0.45
CA PRO A 61 -4.03 -5.20 1.22
C PRO A 61 -4.43 -5.66 2.62
N GLU A 62 -3.94 -6.81 3.08
CA GLU A 62 -4.18 -7.30 4.45
C GLU A 62 -2.97 -7.10 5.35
N THR A 63 -1.80 -7.48 4.83
CA THR A 63 -0.51 -7.22 5.46
C THR A 63 0.45 -6.64 4.44
N ILE A 64 1.27 -5.68 4.87
CA ILE A 64 2.23 -4.97 4.02
C ILE A 64 3.56 -4.95 4.76
N ALA A 65 4.67 -5.22 4.06
CA ALA A 65 6.02 -5.05 4.58
C ALA A 65 6.81 -4.21 3.57
N LEU A 66 7.35 -3.07 4.00
CA LEU A 66 8.10 -2.14 3.16
C LEU A 66 9.49 -1.91 3.71
N ARG A 67 10.45 -1.72 2.80
CA ARG A 67 11.77 -1.18 3.09
C ARG A 67 12.02 0.02 2.17
N LEU A 68 12.04 1.21 2.74
CA LEU A 68 12.13 2.48 2.04
C LEU A 68 13.45 3.18 2.38
N THR A 69 14.11 3.80 1.41
CA THR A 69 15.36 4.54 1.61
C THR A 69 15.16 5.99 1.21
N ASP A 70 15.47 6.91 2.13
CA ASP A 70 15.32 8.35 1.89
C ASP A 70 16.58 9.01 1.30
N SER A 71 16.46 10.30 0.97
CA SER A 71 17.53 11.10 0.38
C SER A 71 18.74 11.31 1.30
N ALA A 72 18.62 11.00 2.60
CA ALA A 72 19.70 11.04 3.58
C ALA A 72 20.26 9.64 3.88
N ASP A 73 20.00 8.65 3.01
CA ASP A 73 20.49 7.26 3.11
C ASP A 73 19.96 6.49 4.32
N ARG A 74 18.89 6.98 4.96
CA ARG A 74 18.24 6.25 6.06
C ARG A 74 17.26 5.24 5.51
N VAL A 75 17.21 4.09 6.18
CA VAL A 75 16.32 2.98 5.84
C VAL A 75 15.16 2.96 6.83
N TRP A 76 13.95 2.90 6.30
CA TRP A 76 12.70 2.85 7.03
C TRP A 76 12.01 1.53 6.73
N GLU A 77 11.87 0.70 7.77
CA GLU A 77 11.16 -0.58 7.68
C GLU A 77 9.78 -0.42 8.28
N MET A 78 8.75 -0.61 7.47
CA MET A 78 7.35 -0.44 7.86
C MET A 78 6.61 -1.77 7.72
N ASN A 79 5.82 -2.14 8.73
CA ASN A 79 4.89 -3.26 8.63
C ASN A 79 3.47 -2.78 8.89
N GLY A 80 2.56 -3.07 7.96
CA GLY A 80 1.17 -2.67 7.99
C GLY A 80 0.24 -3.86 8.19
N ARG A 81 -0.84 -3.65 8.95
CA ARG A 81 -1.95 -4.58 9.09
C ARG A 81 -3.28 -3.83 8.96
N THR A 82 -4.12 -4.33 8.07
CA THR A 82 -5.45 -3.76 7.82
C THR A 82 -6.38 -3.93 9.02
N LEU A 83 -7.12 -2.88 9.33
CA LEU A 83 -8.15 -2.82 10.38
C LEU A 83 -9.55 -2.78 9.78
N THR A 84 -9.74 -2.02 8.71
CA THR A 84 -11.03 -1.87 8.03
C THR A 84 -10.80 -1.80 6.53
N THR A 85 -11.84 -2.14 5.77
CA THR A 85 -11.85 -2.08 4.30
C THR A 85 -12.99 -1.21 3.81
N MET A 86 -12.76 -0.49 2.72
CA MET A 86 -13.78 0.29 2.03
C MET A 86 -13.52 0.22 0.52
N PRO A 87 -14.48 -0.24 -0.30
CA PRO A 87 -14.38 -0.09 -1.74
C PRO A 87 -14.63 1.38 -2.11
N TRP A 88 -13.77 1.94 -2.96
CA TRP A 88 -13.94 3.32 -3.43
C TRP A 88 -13.87 3.41 -4.95
N VAL A 89 -14.94 3.90 -5.58
CA VAL A 89 -14.89 4.27 -7.00
C VAL A 89 -14.36 5.70 -7.08
N TYR A 90 -13.06 5.85 -7.33
CA TYR A 90 -12.40 7.15 -7.43
C TYR A 90 -12.78 7.88 -8.74
N VAL A 91 -12.76 7.14 -9.84
CA VAL A 91 -13.11 7.60 -11.19
C VAL A 91 -13.82 6.47 -11.95
N PRO A 92 -14.57 6.76 -13.03
CA PRO A 92 -15.38 5.75 -13.72
C PRO A 92 -14.63 4.49 -14.18
N ASN A 93 -13.32 4.59 -14.42
CA ASN A 93 -12.50 3.48 -14.91
C ASN A 93 -11.59 2.84 -13.84
N SER A 94 -11.68 3.22 -12.56
CA SER A 94 -10.78 2.70 -11.53
C SER A 94 -11.48 2.49 -10.19
N ILE A 95 -11.20 1.33 -9.59
CA ILE A 95 -11.65 0.98 -8.24
C ILE A 95 -10.43 1.03 -7.30
N GLY A 96 -10.62 1.67 -6.15
CA GLY A 96 -9.72 1.66 -5.01
C GLY A 96 -10.15 0.59 -4.00
N PHE A 97 -9.21 -0.29 -3.67
CA PHE A 97 -9.35 -1.25 -2.57
C PHE A 97 -8.72 -0.63 -1.32
N ASN A 98 -9.48 0.25 -0.67
CA ASN A 98 -8.96 1.08 0.40
C ASN A 98 -8.99 0.36 1.74
N THR A 99 -7.99 0.64 2.57
CA THR A 99 -7.93 0.14 3.95
C THR A 99 -7.44 1.23 4.89
N LEU A 100 -7.98 1.22 6.12
CA LEU A 100 -7.27 1.80 7.25
C LEU A 100 -6.31 0.76 7.78
N SER A 101 -5.03 1.09 7.85
CA SER A 101 -3.98 0.20 8.34
C SER A 101 -3.35 0.74 9.62
N GLU A 102 -3.10 -0.17 10.57
CA GLU A 102 -2.14 0.04 11.66
C GLU A 102 -0.74 -0.24 11.11
N TRP A 103 0.23 0.59 11.47
CA TRP A 103 1.62 0.50 11.02
C TRP A 103 2.58 0.38 12.20
N THR A 104 3.67 -0.34 12.01
CA THR A 104 4.87 -0.27 12.87
C THR A 104 6.07 0.21 12.06
N CYS A 105 6.93 1.01 12.69
CA CYS A 105 8.19 1.47 12.13
C CYS A 105 9.20 1.67 13.26
N GLY A 106 10.18 0.77 13.35
CA GLY A 106 11.03 0.66 14.54
C GLY A 106 10.19 0.42 15.80
N THR A 107 10.34 1.27 16.81
CA THR A 107 9.55 1.20 18.06
C THR A 107 8.22 1.97 18.00
N GLN A 108 7.96 2.69 16.91
CA GLN A 108 6.76 3.50 16.78
C GLN A 108 5.62 2.71 16.15
N ARG A 109 4.40 3.09 16.55
CA ARG A 109 3.14 2.59 15.99
C ARG A 109 2.34 3.77 15.46
N GLY A 110 1.72 3.58 14.31
CA GLY A 110 0.98 4.61 13.61
C GLY A 110 -0.24 4.06 12.89
N TYR A 111 -0.94 4.95 12.21
CA TYR A 111 -2.10 4.61 11.39
C TYR A 111 -2.07 5.40 10.09
N GLY A 112 -2.73 4.88 9.07
CA GLY A 112 -2.99 5.63 7.85
C GLY A 112 -3.67 4.79 6.79
N GLU A 113 -4.07 5.45 5.72
CA GLU A 113 -4.80 4.83 4.63
C GLU A 113 -3.84 4.15 3.64
N VAL A 114 -4.30 3.05 3.06
CA VAL A 114 -3.72 2.42 1.88
C VAL A 114 -4.79 2.35 0.82
N MET A 115 -4.51 2.88 -0.36
CA MET A 115 -5.39 2.89 -1.52
C MET A 115 -4.73 2.16 -2.69
N ASP A 116 -5.20 0.95 -2.96
CA ASP A 116 -4.78 0.17 -4.12
C ASP A 116 -5.73 0.40 -5.28
N PHE A 117 -5.29 1.17 -6.27
CA PHE A 117 -6.06 1.45 -7.47
C PHE A 117 -5.78 0.42 -8.57
N ILE A 118 -6.86 -0.14 -9.11
CA ILE A 118 -6.86 -1.04 -10.25
C ILE A 118 -7.93 -0.60 -11.25
N GLU A 119 -7.55 -0.50 -12.52
CA GLU A 119 -8.45 -0.12 -13.59
C GLU A 119 -9.46 -1.22 -13.93
N LEU A 120 -10.65 -0.84 -14.39
CA LEU A 120 -11.72 -1.78 -14.72
C LEU A 120 -11.35 -2.82 -15.79
N PRO A 121 -10.64 -2.48 -16.89
CA PRO A 121 -10.21 -3.49 -17.86
C PRO A 121 -9.32 -4.57 -17.23
N VAL A 122 -8.41 -4.15 -16.33
CA VAL A 122 -7.54 -5.07 -15.60
C VAL A 122 -8.35 -5.93 -14.65
N LEU A 123 -9.28 -5.34 -13.89
CA LEU A 123 -10.16 -6.10 -12.99
C LEU A 123 -11.03 -7.11 -13.74
N ASN A 124 -11.61 -6.72 -14.87
CA ASN A 124 -12.41 -7.61 -15.70
C ASN A 124 -11.59 -8.79 -16.23
N ALA A 125 -10.37 -8.53 -16.72
CA ALA A 125 -9.45 -9.59 -17.17
C ALA A 125 -9.05 -10.54 -16.03
N LEU A 126 -8.81 -10.01 -14.83
CA LEU A 126 -8.44 -10.83 -13.67
C LEU A 126 -9.62 -11.65 -13.14
N ASN A 127 -10.83 -11.11 -13.18
CA ASN A 127 -12.04 -11.78 -12.67
C ASN A 127 -12.64 -12.77 -13.68
N SER A 128 -12.28 -12.69 -14.97
CA SER A 128 -12.70 -13.67 -15.98
C SER A 128 -11.87 -14.95 -15.99
N SER A 129 -10.74 -14.99 -15.26
CA SER A 129 -9.87 -16.16 -15.14
C SER A 129 -9.92 -16.77 -13.74
N SER A 130 -10.14 -18.08 -13.66
CA SER A 130 -10.24 -18.82 -12.40
C SER A 130 -8.95 -18.78 -11.57
N SER A 131 -7.78 -18.67 -12.20
CA SER A 131 -6.49 -18.59 -11.48
C SER A 131 -6.29 -17.28 -10.73
N THR A 132 -6.91 -16.19 -11.20
CA THR A 132 -6.77 -14.83 -10.66
C THR A 132 -8.02 -14.33 -9.95
N LEU A 133 -9.13 -15.06 -10.07
CA LEU A 133 -10.35 -14.82 -9.31
C LEU A 133 -10.04 -14.92 -7.80
N ARG A 134 -10.62 -14.02 -7.01
CA ARG A 134 -10.47 -14.02 -5.55
C ARG A 134 -11.85 -13.93 -4.90
N PRO A 135 -12.10 -14.71 -3.84
CA PRO A 135 -13.37 -14.66 -3.14
C PRO A 135 -13.49 -13.36 -2.35
N SER A 136 -14.71 -12.85 -2.26
CA SER A 136 -15.10 -11.84 -1.28
C SER A 136 -15.44 -12.55 0.03
N LYS A 137 -14.69 -12.26 1.09
CA LYS A 137 -14.93 -12.80 2.43
C LYS A 137 -15.10 -11.62 3.40
N PRO A 138 -15.87 -11.74 4.49
CA PRO A 138 -15.79 -10.78 5.58
C PRO A 138 -14.38 -10.79 6.20
N LEU A 139 -13.85 -9.61 6.52
CA LEU A 139 -12.62 -9.45 7.31
C LEU A 139 -12.77 -10.04 8.72
#